data_AF-A0A948GID2-F1
#
_entry.id   AF-A0A948GID2-F1
#
_cell.length_a   1.000
_cell.length_b   1.000
_cell.length_c   1.000
_cell.angle_alpha   90.00
_cell.angle_beta   90.00
_cell.angle_gamma   90.00
#
_symmetry.space_group_name_H-M   'P 1'
#
loop_
_entity.id
_entity.type
_entity.pdbx_description
1 polymer ?
#
loop_
_entity_poly.entity_id
_entity_poly.type
_entity_poly.pdbx_seq_one_letter_code
_entity_poly.pdbx_strand_id
1 'polypeptide(L)'
;MQSQTTPQTPIVIYQSADGSIATEVRLERDTLWLSLQQIADLFGRDKSVISRHLRNIFESNELKQESVVAKNATTAADGKTYQVDYYNLDAIISVGYRVNSVQGTRFRIWANRILKDYLVQGYALNQQRLEAQQEKMAELKQAIALSARLIHNKELSNTESQGILAILEKYSHALTVLDDYDHQRLQVVGTRTRALPKIAYAEAMQQILLWRQQENLGGLFGNEKDESFKSSLETIYQTFDGKELYPSIEEKAANLLYFIVKNHSFTDGNKRIAAAIFVWFLQRHDFLYNAEGEKRIADNALVAFTLLIAESKPDEREMMVKVIINLINGKNV
;
A
#
# COMPACT_ATOMS: atom_id res chain seq x y z
N MET A 1 5.94 21.15 30.07
CA MET A 1 4.89 20.12 30.26
C MET A 1 3.72 20.48 29.37
N GLN A 2 3.64 19.90 28.18
CA GLN A 2 2.50 20.07 27.28
C GLN A 2 1.65 18.80 27.39
N SER A 3 0.47 18.96 27.96
CA SER A 3 -0.55 17.94 28.11
C SER A 3 -1.06 17.55 26.72
N GLN A 4 -0.71 16.35 26.25
CA GLN A 4 -1.34 15.76 25.08
C GLN A 4 -2.79 15.44 25.44
N THR A 5 -3.72 16.26 24.94
CA THR A 5 -5.14 15.95 24.96
C THR A 5 -5.38 14.95 23.85
N THR A 6 -5.49 13.67 24.22
CA THR A 6 -6.01 12.62 23.35
C THR A 6 -7.41 13.04 22.91
N PRO A 7 -7.74 13.07 21.60
CA PRO A 7 -9.10 13.37 21.18
C PRO A 7 -10.00 12.23 21.68
N GLN A 8 -10.80 12.51 22.71
CA GLN A 8 -11.82 11.58 23.17
C GLN A 8 -12.88 11.50 22.07
N THR A 9 -12.90 10.38 21.35
CA THR A 9 -13.99 10.02 20.46
C THR A 9 -15.28 10.02 21.29
N PRO A 10 -16.29 10.84 20.96
CA PRO A 10 -17.53 10.83 21.71
C PRO A 10 -18.22 9.48 21.49
N ILE A 11 -18.23 8.63 22.53
CA ILE A 11 -18.98 7.38 22.52
C ILE A 11 -20.46 7.76 22.55
N VAL A 12 -21.12 7.67 21.40
CA VAL A 12 -22.57 7.89 21.30
C VAL A 12 -23.26 6.63 21.82
N ILE A 13 -23.84 6.72 23.03
CA ILE A 13 -24.62 5.64 23.62
C ILE A 13 -26.06 5.74 23.10
N TYR A 14 -26.62 4.63 22.60
CA TYR A 14 -28.04 4.55 22.23
C TYR A 14 -28.92 4.72 23.48
N GLN A 15 -29.72 5.79 23.55
CA GLN A 15 -30.72 5.98 24.59
C GLN A 15 -32.09 5.53 24.07
N SER A 16 -32.77 4.67 24.85
CA SER A 16 -34.19 4.36 24.63
C SER A 16 -35.05 5.60 24.90
N ALA A 17 -36.23 5.69 24.27
CA ALA A 17 -37.13 6.84 24.33
C ALA A 17 -37.60 7.22 25.75
N ASP A 18 -37.47 6.31 26.72
CA ASP A 18 -37.97 6.49 28.09
C ASP A 18 -36.85 6.88 29.08
N GLY A 19 -35.61 7.07 28.61
CA GLY A 19 -34.45 7.46 29.45
C GLY A 19 -34.05 6.44 30.54
N SER A 20 -34.76 5.32 30.66
CA SER A 20 -34.68 4.38 31.78
C SER A 20 -33.53 3.37 31.70
N ILE A 21 -32.83 3.29 30.57
CA ILE A 21 -31.65 2.43 30.42
C ILE A 21 -30.40 3.25 30.78
N ALA A 22 -30.31 3.67 32.03
CA ALA A 22 -29.04 3.93 32.70
C ALA A 22 -28.56 2.60 33.32
N THR A 23 -28.35 1.58 32.48
CA THR A 23 -27.71 0.35 32.96
C THR A 23 -26.23 0.63 33.14
N GLU A 24 -25.62 0.11 34.20
CA GLU A 24 -24.17 0.14 34.43
C GLU A 24 -23.47 -0.47 33.22
N VAL A 25 -23.10 0.39 32.27
CA VAL A 25 -22.32 0.01 31.12
C VAL A 25 -20.90 -0.16 31.60
N ARG A 26 -20.42 -1.41 31.63
CA ARG A 26 -18.99 -1.68 31.77
C ARG A 26 -18.33 -1.32 30.45
N LEU A 27 -17.72 -0.14 30.40
CA LEU A 27 -16.77 0.23 29.37
C LEU A 27 -15.44 -0.45 29.69
N GLU A 28 -15.15 -1.54 28.99
CA GLU A 28 -13.89 -2.26 29.12
C GLU A 28 -13.31 -2.45 27.72
N ARG A 29 -12.10 -1.90 27.48
CA ARG A 29 -11.39 -1.92 26.18
C ARG A 29 -12.17 -1.24 25.03
N ASP A 30 -12.70 -0.04 25.26
CA ASP A 30 -13.41 0.78 24.27
C ASP A 30 -14.65 0.13 23.62
N THR A 31 -15.19 -0.93 24.22
CA THR A 31 -16.42 -1.59 23.76
C THR A 31 -17.46 -1.70 24.88
N LEU A 32 -18.72 -1.72 24.47
CA LEU A 32 -19.89 -1.95 25.31
C LEU A 32 -20.02 -3.46 25.62
N TRP A 33 -20.23 -3.82 26.88
CA TRP A 33 -20.57 -5.19 27.29
C TRP A 33 -21.91 -5.25 28.01
N LEU A 34 -22.82 -6.12 27.56
CA LEU A 34 -24.13 -6.33 28.17
C LEU A 34 -24.37 -7.81 28.49
N SER A 35 -24.99 -8.07 29.64
CA SER A 35 -25.51 -9.41 29.97
C SER A 35 -26.73 -9.76 29.11
N LEU A 36 -27.08 -11.05 29.06
CA LEU A 36 -28.25 -11.53 28.32
C LEU A 36 -29.56 -10.82 28.75
N GLN A 37 -29.71 -10.50 30.03
CA GLN A 37 -30.89 -9.76 30.54
C GLN A 37 -30.91 -8.34 30.00
N GLN A 38 -29.77 -7.63 30.04
CA GLN A 38 -29.70 -6.25 29.57
C GLN A 38 -29.97 -6.15 28.05
N ILE A 39 -29.56 -7.15 27.26
CA ILE A 39 -29.89 -7.22 25.83
C ILE A 39 -31.39 -7.47 25.61
N ALA A 40 -31.99 -8.35 26.41
CA ALA A 40 -33.42 -8.60 26.39
C ALA A 40 -34.22 -7.33 26.68
N ASP A 41 -33.81 -6.56 27.70
CA ASP A 41 -34.43 -5.30 28.07
C ASP A 41 -34.23 -4.22 26.98
N LEU A 42 -33.00 -4.11 26.44
CA LEU A 42 -32.66 -3.18 25.37
C LEU A 42 -33.55 -3.35 24.13
N PHE A 43 -33.84 -4.59 23.75
CA PHE A 43 -34.64 -4.90 22.56
C PHE A 43 -36.11 -5.19 22.85
N GLY A 44 -36.54 -5.15 24.12
CA GLY A 44 -37.91 -5.45 24.54
C GLY A 44 -38.36 -6.86 24.15
N ARG A 45 -37.52 -7.86 24.39
CA ARG A 45 -37.77 -9.28 24.04
C ARG A 45 -37.36 -10.20 25.17
N ASP A 46 -37.96 -11.39 25.23
CA ASP A 46 -37.62 -12.39 26.24
C ASP A 46 -36.18 -12.89 26.09
N LYS A 47 -35.53 -13.20 27.23
CA LYS A 47 -34.19 -13.81 27.30
C LYS A 47 -34.05 -15.03 26.39
N SER A 48 -35.08 -15.86 26.30
CA SER A 48 -35.09 -17.08 25.47
C SER A 48 -34.95 -16.77 23.98
N VAL A 49 -35.56 -15.66 23.53
CA VAL A 49 -35.48 -15.19 22.13
C VAL A 49 -34.08 -14.68 21.83
N ILE A 50 -33.50 -13.86 22.71
CA ILE A 50 -32.13 -13.36 22.55
C ILE A 50 -31.12 -14.51 22.56
N SER A 51 -31.26 -15.45 23.49
CA SER A 51 -30.41 -16.65 23.58
C SER A 51 -30.45 -17.48 22.28
N ARG A 52 -31.64 -17.64 21.69
CA ARG A 52 -31.79 -18.32 20.39
C ARG A 52 -31.09 -17.57 19.26
N HIS A 53 -31.18 -16.24 19.21
CA HIS A 53 -30.47 -15.45 18.19
C HIS A 53 -28.95 -15.58 18.33
N LEU A 54 -28.42 -15.48 19.54
CA LEU A 54 -26.99 -15.66 19.82
C LEU A 54 -26.49 -17.05 19.42
N ARG A 55 -27.26 -18.10 19.75
CA ARG A 55 -26.94 -19.46 19.33
C ARG A 55 -26.84 -19.57 17.80
N ASN A 56 -27.84 -19.06 17.08
CA ASN A 56 -27.83 -19.09 15.62
C ASN A 56 -26.66 -18.29 15.02
N ILE A 57 -26.29 -17.15 15.63
CA ILE A 57 -25.12 -16.36 15.21
C ILE A 57 -23.84 -17.21 15.28
N PHE A 58 -23.63 -17.90 16.41
CA PHE A 58 -22.46 -18.77 16.61
C PHE A 58 -22.49 -20.01 15.72
N GLU A 59 -23.64 -20.69 15.58
CA GLU A 59 -23.80 -21.85 14.69
C GLU A 59 -23.54 -21.50 13.22
N SER A 60 -23.92 -20.29 12.79
CA SER A 60 -23.65 -19.78 11.45
C SER A 60 -22.23 -19.28 11.23
N ASN A 61 -21.37 -19.31 12.26
CA ASN A 61 -20.02 -18.73 12.25
C ASN A 61 -19.97 -17.23 11.86
N GLU A 62 -21.06 -16.48 12.06
CA GLU A 62 -21.06 -15.03 11.85
C GLU A 62 -20.14 -14.34 12.88
N LEU A 63 -20.15 -14.81 14.11
CA LEU A 63 -19.22 -14.38 15.17
C LEU A 63 -18.61 -15.60 15.87
N LYS A 64 -17.34 -15.48 16.28
CA LYS A 64 -16.68 -16.49 17.11
C LYS A 64 -17.01 -16.23 18.57
N GLN A 65 -17.61 -17.20 19.25
CA GLN A 65 -18.07 -17.04 20.65
C GLN A 65 -16.94 -16.54 21.59
N GLU A 66 -15.72 -17.06 21.43
CA GLU A 66 -14.55 -16.66 22.23
C GLU A 66 -14.15 -15.19 22.08
N SER A 67 -14.50 -14.56 20.96
CA SER A 67 -14.16 -13.15 20.68
C SER A 67 -15.19 -12.16 21.23
N VAL A 68 -16.42 -12.61 21.48
CA VAL A 68 -17.56 -11.73 21.79
C VAL A 68 -18.25 -12.06 23.11
N VAL A 69 -17.84 -13.13 23.81
CA VAL A 69 -18.39 -13.55 25.10
C VAL A 69 -17.32 -13.52 26.18
N ALA A 70 -17.61 -12.80 27.27
CA ALA A 70 -16.81 -12.80 28.49
C ALA A 70 -17.59 -13.48 29.63
N LYS A 71 -16.93 -14.39 30.35
CA LYS A 71 -17.51 -15.08 31.51
C LYS A 71 -17.06 -14.39 32.79
N ASN A 72 -17.99 -13.76 33.50
CA ASN A 72 -17.70 -13.09 34.77
C ASN A 72 -18.35 -13.84 35.94
N ALA A 73 -17.56 -14.09 36.98
CA ALA A 73 -18.06 -14.63 38.24
C ALA A 73 -18.81 -13.53 39.01
N THR A 74 -20.09 -13.75 39.29
CA THR A 74 -20.91 -12.87 40.12
C THR A 74 -21.31 -13.61 41.39
N THR A 75 -20.87 -13.13 42.55
CA THR A 75 -21.25 -13.69 43.85
C THR A 75 -22.58 -13.08 44.29
N ALA A 76 -23.62 -13.90 44.43
CA ALA A 76 -24.92 -13.45 44.90
C ALA A 76 -24.94 -13.32 46.44
N ALA A 77 -25.96 -12.64 46.96
CA ALA A 77 -26.16 -12.41 48.39
C ALA A 77 -26.35 -13.69 49.22
N ASP A 78 -26.56 -14.84 48.57
CA ASP A 78 -26.64 -16.19 49.15
C ASP A 78 -25.25 -16.87 49.30
N GLY A 79 -24.17 -16.17 48.96
CA GLY A 79 -22.80 -16.69 49.01
C GLY A 79 -22.42 -17.61 47.85
N LYS A 80 -23.29 -17.81 46.86
CA LYS A 80 -23.03 -18.65 45.68
C LYS A 80 -22.48 -17.80 44.53
N THR A 81 -21.44 -18.32 43.90
CA THR A 81 -20.83 -17.73 42.71
C THR A 81 -21.50 -18.28 41.46
N TYR A 82 -22.18 -17.42 40.70
CA TYR A 82 -22.76 -17.74 39.40
C TYR A 82 -21.87 -17.18 38.30
N GLN A 83 -21.59 -17.97 37.26
CA GLN A 83 -20.98 -17.43 36.04
C GLN A 83 -22.06 -16.79 35.17
N VAL A 84 -21.86 -15.52 34.84
CA VAL A 84 -22.74 -14.74 33.96
C VAL A 84 -21.97 -14.41 32.69
N ASP A 85 -22.57 -14.75 31.55
CA ASP A 85 -22.04 -14.41 30.23
C ASP A 85 -22.40 -12.95 29.87
N TYR A 86 -21.38 -12.21 29.44
CA TYR A 86 -21.49 -10.86 28.90
C TYR A 86 -21.13 -10.88 27.42
N TYR A 87 -21.83 -10.07 26.64
CA TYR A 87 -21.70 -9.98 25.19
C TYR A 87 -21.25 -8.59 24.77
N ASN A 88 -20.26 -8.51 23.89
CA ASN A 88 -19.71 -7.24 23.41
C ASN A 88 -20.64 -6.53 22.39
N LEU A 89 -20.21 -5.36 21.90
CA LEU A 89 -20.97 -4.55 20.95
C LEU A 89 -21.32 -5.30 19.65
N ASP A 90 -20.42 -6.12 19.12
CA ASP A 90 -20.65 -6.86 17.87
C ASP A 90 -21.79 -7.88 18.01
N ALA A 91 -21.81 -8.60 19.14
CA ALA A 91 -22.91 -9.52 19.46
C ALA A 91 -24.24 -8.76 19.65
N ILE A 92 -24.21 -7.59 20.30
CA ILE A 92 -25.40 -6.74 20.50
C ILE A 92 -25.94 -6.23 19.15
N ILE A 93 -25.07 -5.76 18.26
CA ILE A 93 -25.42 -5.30 16.92
C ILE A 93 -26.05 -6.44 16.13
N SER A 94 -25.41 -7.61 16.11
CA SER A 94 -25.87 -8.79 15.37
C SER A 94 -27.26 -9.25 15.84
N VAL A 95 -27.50 -9.24 17.15
CA VAL A 95 -28.83 -9.51 17.72
C VAL A 95 -29.82 -8.41 17.31
N GLY A 96 -29.45 -7.14 17.39
CA GLY A 96 -30.30 -6.01 17.02
C GLY A 96 -30.79 -6.05 15.57
N TYR A 97 -29.98 -6.58 14.65
CA TYR A 97 -30.40 -6.81 13.26
C TYR A 97 -31.39 -7.98 13.09
N ARG A 98 -31.34 -8.97 13.97
CA ARG A 98 -32.17 -10.19 13.91
C ARG A 98 -33.46 -10.10 14.73
N VAL A 99 -33.53 -9.19 15.69
CA VAL A 99 -34.73 -8.99 16.52
C VAL A 99 -35.81 -8.24 15.76
N ASN A 100 -37.00 -8.85 15.66
CA ASN A 100 -38.18 -8.19 15.16
C ASN A 100 -38.90 -7.45 16.29
N SER A 101 -38.48 -6.24 16.68
CA SER A 101 -39.22 -5.40 17.65
C SER A 101 -39.19 -3.93 17.26
N VAL A 102 -40.07 -3.12 17.85
CA VAL A 102 -40.05 -1.66 17.65
C VAL A 102 -38.70 -1.08 18.13
N GLN A 103 -38.19 -1.58 19.25
CA GLN A 103 -36.88 -1.18 19.78
C GLN A 103 -35.73 -1.63 18.87
N GLY A 104 -35.78 -2.86 18.34
CA GLY A 104 -34.82 -3.33 17.33
C GLY A 104 -34.84 -2.48 16.06
N THR A 105 -36.02 -2.03 15.63
CA THR A 105 -36.16 -1.13 14.47
C THR A 105 -35.55 0.24 14.74
N ARG A 106 -35.79 0.83 15.91
CA ARG A 106 -35.17 2.09 16.33
C ARG A 106 -33.65 1.98 16.44
N PHE A 107 -33.15 0.90 17.02
CA PHE A 107 -31.72 0.60 17.09
C PHE A 107 -31.09 0.52 15.70
N ARG A 108 -31.71 -0.19 14.75
CA ARG A 108 -31.23 -0.26 13.36
C ARG A 108 -31.22 1.10 12.66
N ILE A 109 -32.24 1.95 12.89
CA ILE A 109 -32.28 3.31 12.34
C ILE A 109 -31.13 4.14 12.89
N TRP A 110 -30.91 4.09 14.21
CA TRP A 110 -29.82 4.79 14.88
C TRP A 110 -28.46 4.30 14.38
N ALA A 111 -28.21 2.98 14.38
CA ALA A 111 -26.94 2.40 13.93
C ALA A 111 -26.63 2.76 12.47
N ASN A 112 -27.62 2.70 11.57
CA ASN A 112 -27.46 3.12 10.18
C ASN A 112 -27.16 4.61 10.04
N ARG A 113 -27.78 5.46 10.86
CA ARG A 113 -27.49 6.90 10.85
C ARG A 113 -26.05 7.17 11.26
N ILE A 114 -25.60 6.57 12.38
CA ILE A 114 -24.22 6.71 12.85
C ILE A 114 -23.23 6.24 11.79
N LEU A 115 -23.45 5.06 11.19
CA LEU A 115 -22.60 4.55 10.11
C LEU A 115 -22.54 5.52 8.91
N LYS A 116 -23.69 6.05 8.48
CA LYS A 116 -23.74 7.05 7.39
C LYS A 116 -23.00 8.32 7.76
N ASP A 117 -23.21 8.84 8.97
CA ASP A 117 -22.57 10.06 9.46
C ASP A 117 -21.05 9.88 9.51
N TYR A 118 -20.55 8.74 10.01
CA TYR A 118 -19.12 8.42 10.02
C TYR A 118 -18.52 8.21 8.62
N LEU A 119 -19.26 7.58 7.69
CA LEU A 119 -18.78 7.41 6.32
C LEU A 119 -18.67 8.76 5.60
N VAL A 120 -19.68 9.63 5.76
CA VAL A 120 -19.70 10.97 5.14
C VAL A 120 -18.66 11.90 5.79
N GLN A 121 -18.62 11.97 7.12
CA GLN A 121 -17.64 12.79 7.84
C GLN A 121 -16.22 12.27 7.66
N GLY A 122 -16.02 10.96 7.67
CA GLY A 122 -14.72 10.32 7.42
C GLY A 122 -14.21 10.61 6.01
N TYR A 123 -15.09 10.56 5.01
CA TYR A 123 -14.75 10.97 3.64
C TYR A 123 -14.38 12.45 3.57
N ALA A 124 -15.20 13.34 4.15
CA ALA A 124 -14.96 14.78 4.13
C ALA A 124 -13.66 15.18 4.86
N LEU A 125 -13.39 14.61 6.03
CA LEU A 125 -12.15 14.86 6.79
C LEU A 125 -10.91 14.35 6.06
N ASN A 126 -10.99 13.16 5.44
CA ASN A 126 -9.88 12.63 4.65
C ASN A 126 -9.62 13.49 3.41
N GLN A 127 -10.67 13.97 2.74
CA GLN A 127 -10.52 14.87 1.60
C GLN A 127 -9.85 16.18 2.02
N GLN A 128 -10.30 16.83 3.09
CA GLN A 128 -9.66 18.04 3.62
C GLN A 128 -8.20 17.82 4.02
N ARG A 129 -7.90 16.68 4.65
CA ARG A 129 -6.52 16.34 5.03
C ARG A 129 -5.63 16.14 3.80
N LEU A 130 -6.16 15.53 2.75
CA LEU A 130 -5.45 15.31 1.49
C LEU A 130 -5.17 16.65 0.79
N GLU A 131 -6.19 17.50 0.66
CA GLU A 131 -6.06 18.85 0.07
C GLU A 131 -5.03 19.68 0.83
N ALA A 132 -5.07 19.69 2.17
CA ALA A 132 -4.09 20.41 2.99
C ALA A 132 -2.65 19.86 2.85
N GLN A 133 -2.48 18.56 2.63
CA GLN A 133 -1.15 17.99 2.35
C GLN A 133 -0.65 18.38 0.95
N GLN A 134 -1.55 18.42 -0.05
CA GLN A 134 -1.22 18.86 -1.40
C GLN A 134 -0.83 20.34 -1.45
N GLU A 135 -1.54 21.21 -0.73
CA GLU A 135 -1.18 22.62 -0.61
C GLU A 135 0.23 22.80 -0.01
N LYS A 136 0.52 22.12 1.10
CA LYS A 136 1.86 22.15 1.72
C LYS A 136 2.97 21.64 0.79
N MET A 137 2.69 20.59 0.02
CA MET A 137 3.65 20.06 -0.96
C MET A 137 3.87 21.07 -2.10
N ALA A 138 2.81 21.72 -2.58
CA ALA A 138 2.90 22.76 -3.60
C ALA A 138 3.70 23.98 -3.10
N GLU A 139 3.47 24.44 -1.86
CA GLU A 139 4.25 25.50 -1.22
C GLU A 139 5.73 25.12 -1.11
N LEU A 140 6.04 23.89 -0.67
CA LEU A 140 7.41 23.41 -0.58
C LEU A 140 8.09 23.38 -1.96
N LYS A 141 7.40 22.86 -2.99
CA LYS A 141 7.91 22.86 -4.37
C LYS A 141 8.18 24.29 -4.86
N GLN A 142 7.27 25.23 -4.59
CA GLN A 142 7.47 26.64 -4.96
C GLN A 142 8.65 27.28 -4.23
N ALA A 143 8.80 27.01 -2.92
CA ALA A 143 9.91 27.53 -2.13
C ALA A 143 11.27 27.01 -2.62
N ILE A 144 11.35 25.71 -2.96
CA ILE A 144 12.54 25.11 -3.57
C ILE A 144 12.83 25.76 -4.93
N ALA A 145 11.82 25.89 -5.80
CA ALA A 145 11.99 26.48 -7.12
C ALA A 145 12.40 27.97 -7.06
N LEU A 146 11.83 28.74 -6.12
CA LEU A 146 12.18 30.14 -5.91
C LEU A 146 13.62 30.26 -5.37
N SER A 147 14.01 29.41 -4.41
CA SER A 147 15.39 29.36 -3.91
C SER A 147 16.37 29.05 -5.04
N ALA A 148 16.02 28.10 -5.91
CA ALA A 148 16.83 27.77 -7.08
C ALA A 148 17.01 28.98 -8.03
N ARG A 149 15.93 29.71 -8.31
CA ARG A 149 15.96 30.92 -9.16
C ARG A 149 16.74 32.08 -8.54
N LEU A 150 16.58 32.32 -7.25
CA LEU A 150 17.28 33.40 -6.55
C LEU A 150 18.79 33.17 -6.49
N ILE A 151 19.23 31.92 -6.41
CA ILE A 151 20.64 31.55 -6.48
C ILE A 151 21.17 31.71 -7.92
N HIS A 152 20.34 31.47 -8.94
CA HIS A 152 20.72 31.68 -10.35
C HIS A 152 21.00 33.15 -10.72
N ASN A 153 20.35 34.10 -10.03
CA ASN A 153 20.45 35.54 -10.30
C ASN A 153 21.57 36.26 -9.53
N LYS A 154 22.34 35.55 -8.69
CA LYS A 154 23.62 36.05 -8.17
C LYS A 154 24.74 35.28 -8.87
N GLU A 155 25.65 35.98 -9.52
CA GLU A 155 26.95 35.45 -9.91
C GLU A 155 27.69 34.96 -8.66
N LEU A 156 27.46 33.72 -8.26
CA LEU A 156 28.22 33.06 -7.20
C LEU A 156 29.20 32.11 -7.87
N SER A 157 30.46 32.53 -7.87
CA SER A 157 31.60 31.78 -8.42
C SER A 157 32.01 30.55 -7.59
N ASN A 158 31.11 29.94 -6.82
CA ASN A 158 31.45 28.82 -5.93
C ASN A 158 30.72 27.54 -6.33
N THR A 159 31.51 26.51 -6.65
CA THR A 159 31.10 25.14 -6.99
C THR A 159 30.14 24.52 -5.96
N GLU A 160 30.22 24.91 -4.69
CA GLU A 160 29.33 24.43 -3.62
C GLU A 160 27.86 24.85 -3.81
N SER A 161 27.60 26.06 -4.32
CA SER A 161 26.23 26.54 -4.56
C SER A 161 25.57 25.82 -5.75
N GLN A 162 26.37 25.47 -6.78
CA GLN A 162 25.90 24.63 -7.89
C GLN A 162 25.59 23.19 -7.43
N GLY A 163 26.39 22.64 -6.51
CA GLY A 163 26.13 21.33 -5.92
C GLY A 163 24.83 21.28 -5.12
N ILE A 164 24.56 22.29 -4.29
CA ILE A 164 23.29 22.38 -3.52
C ILE A 164 22.09 22.53 -4.47
N LEU A 165 22.23 23.30 -5.55
CA LEU A 165 21.18 23.44 -6.56
C LEU A 165 20.85 22.12 -7.25
N ALA A 166 21.86 21.38 -7.69
CA ALA A 166 21.66 20.07 -8.31
C ALA A 166 20.95 19.10 -7.36
N ILE A 167 21.30 19.13 -6.07
CA ILE A 167 20.62 18.32 -5.04
C ILE A 167 19.15 18.73 -4.93
N LEU A 168 18.84 20.02 -4.80
CA LEU A 168 17.46 20.50 -4.67
C LEU A 168 16.59 20.18 -5.90
N GLU A 169 17.16 20.27 -7.10
CA GLU A 169 16.49 19.91 -8.34
C GLU A 169 16.19 18.40 -8.41
N LYS A 170 17.20 17.55 -8.11
CA LYS A 170 17.04 16.09 -7.98
C LYS A 170 15.95 15.72 -6.97
N TYR A 171 15.95 16.36 -5.80
CA TYR A 171 14.92 16.12 -4.77
C TYR A 171 13.53 16.57 -5.21
N SER A 172 13.39 17.72 -5.87
CA SER A 172 12.09 18.20 -6.39
C SER A 172 11.51 17.24 -7.43
N HIS A 173 12.35 16.68 -8.30
CA HIS A 173 11.93 15.65 -9.25
C HIS A 173 11.47 14.37 -8.53
N ALA A 174 12.28 13.85 -7.61
CA ALA A 174 11.95 12.64 -6.85
C ALA A 174 10.65 12.79 -6.04
N LEU A 175 10.42 13.94 -5.39
CA LEU A 175 9.17 14.22 -4.66
C LEU A 175 7.95 14.30 -5.59
N THR A 176 8.13 14.73 -6.84
CA THR A 176 7.05 14.75 -7.82
C THR A 176 6.70 13.34 -8.29
N VAL A 177 7.69 12.49 -8.53
CA VAL A 177 7.46 11.07 -8.85
C VAL A 177 6.73 10.36 -7.71
N LEU A 178 7.07 10.66 -6.45
CA LEU A 178 6.41 10.10 -5.28
C LEU A 178 4.94 10.56 -5.15
N ASP A 179 4.68 11.86 -5.32
CA ASP A 179 3.33 12.43 -5.30
C ASP A 179 2.44 11.84 -6.42
N ASP A 180 2.99 11.69 -7.62
CA ASP A 180 2.28 11.08 -8.74
C ASP A 180 2.02 9.58 -8.55
N TYR A 181 2.91 8.88 -7.83
CA TYR A 181 2.70 7.49 -7.44
C TYR A 181 1.55 7.35 -6.43
N ASP A 182 1.56 8.14 -5.35
CA ASP A 182 0.52 8.10 -4.31
C ASP A 182 -0.88 8.39 -4.86
N HIS A 183 -0.94 9.23 -5.90
CA HIS A 183 -2.19 9.60 -6.57
C HIS A 183 -2.52 8.75 -7.81
N GLN A 184 -1.73 7.72 -8.12
CA GLN A 184 -1.91 6.89 -9.33
C GLN A 184 -1.93 7.69 -10.65
N ARG A 185 -1.26 8.85 -10.68
CA ARG A 185 -1.17 9.74 -11.83
C ARG A 185 0.14 9.59 -12.61
N LEU A 186 1.06 8.75 -12.14
CA LEU A 186 2.38 8.61 -12.73
C LEU A 186 2.29 8.25 -14.22
N GLN A 187 2.88 9.10 -15.05
CA GLN A 187 2.95 8.95 -16.50
C GLN A 187 4.37 8.59 -16.93
N VAL A 188 4.49 7.92 -18.08
CA VAL A 188 5.78 7.72 -18.74
C VAL A 188 6.13 9.01 -19.50
N VAL A 189 7.09 9.77 -18.97
CA VAL A 189 7.55 11.03 -19.55
C VAL A 189 9.06 11.04 -19.71
N GLY A 190 9.57 11.83 -20.66
CA GLY A 190 11.02 12.05 -20.83
C GLY A 190 11.80 10.84 -21.36
N THR A 191 11.12 9.92 -22.06
CA THR A 191 11.73 8.76 -22.69
C THR A 191 12.37 9.10 -24.03
N ARG A 192 13.40 8.33 -24.43
CA ARG A 192 14.09 8.54 -25.70
C ARG A 192 13.76 7.43 -26.69
N THR A 193 13.02 7.75 -27.75
CA THR A 193 12.77 6.82 -28.86
C THR A 193 13.98 6.84 -29.80
N ARG A 194 14.81 5.80 -29.75
CA ARG A 194 15.93 5.60 -30.68
C ARG A 194 15.80 4.22 -31.31
N ALA A 195 16.08 4.11 -32.60
CA ALA A 195 16.24 2.80 -33.23
C ALA A 195 17.51 2.15 -32.66
N LEU A 196 17.36 1.01 -31.99
CA LEU A 196 18.44 0.34 -31.27
C LEU A 196 18.77 -0.99 -31.93
N PRO A 197 20.05 -1.40 -31.90
CA PRO A 197 20.40 -2.76 -32.25
C PRO A 197 19.76 -3.72 -31.24
N LYS A 198 18.89 -4.61 -31.72
CA LYS A 198 18.25 -5.63 -30.88
C LYS A 198 19.33 -6.52 -30.25
N ILE A 199 19.27 -6.69 -28.94
CA ILE A 199 20.10 -7.66 -28.23
C ILE A 199 19.57 -9.07 -28.53
N ALA A 200 20.45 -9.95 -29.04
CA ALA A 200 20.09 -11.32 -29.33
C ALA A 200 20.09 -12.19 -28.06
N TYR A 201 19.24 -13.22 -28.03
CA TYR A 201 19.22 -14.19 -26.91
C TYR A 201 20.57 -14.84 -26.68
N ALA A 202 21.28 -15.24 -27.74
CA ALA A 202 22.60 -15.84 -27.65
C ALA A 202 23.64 -14.90 -27.00
N GLU A 203 23.58 -13.60 -27.33
CA GLU A 203 24.45 -12.57 -26.75
C GLU A 203 24.16 -12.39 -25.25
N ALA A 204 22.89 -12.31 -24.87
CA ALA A 204 22.49 -12.17 -23.47
C ALA A 204 22.86 -13.42 -22.64
N MET A 205 22.69 -14.62 -23.20
CA MET A 205 23.05 -15.86 -22.52
C MET A 205 24.57 -16.00 -22.35
N GLN A 206 25.35 -15.65 -23.37
CA GLN A 206 26.80 -15.62 -23.28
C GLN A 206 27.26 -14.69 -22.14
N GLN A 207 26.63 -13.53 -22.01
CA GLN A 207 26.94 -12.60 -20.93
C GLN A 207 26.66 -13.19 -19.53
N ILE A 208 25.55 -13.91 -19.34
CA ILE A 208 25.23 -14.58 -18.07
C ILE A 208 26.28 -15.65 -17.73
N LEU A 209 26.69 -16.43 -18.73
CA LEU A 209 27.71 -17.47 -18.56
C LEU A 209 29.08 -16.88 -18.20
N LEU A 210 29.45 -15.73 -18.77
CA LEU A 210 30.67 -15.02 -18.41
C LEU A 210 30.66 -14.59 -16.93
N TRP A 211 29.55 -14.02 -16.44
CA TRP A 211 29.43 -13.64 -15.03
C TRP A 211 29.49 -14.84 -14.09
N ARG A 212 28.87 -15.95 -14.47
CA ARG A 212 28.96 -17.20 -13.69
C ARG A 212 30.41 -17.64 -13.48
N GLN A 213 31.24 -17.53 -14.52
CA GLN A 213 32.66 -17.87 -14.44
C GLN A 213 33.46 -16.88 -13.61
N GLN A 214 33.19 -15.57 -13.76
CA GLN A 214 33.92 -14.51 -13.07
C GLN A 214 33.65 -14.47 -11.56
N GLU A 215 32.41 -14.69 -11.15
CA GLU A 215 31.98 -14.61 -9.75
C GLU A 215 32.08 -15.95 -9.01
N ASN A 216 32.65 -16.98 -9.64
CA ASN A 216 32.76 -18.36 -9.13
C ASN A 216 31.41 -18.89 -8.58
N LEU A 217 30.32 -18.60 -9.28
CA LEU A 217 28.96 -18.94 -8.83
C LEU A 217 28.69 -20.42 -9.07
N GLY A 218 28.01 -21.06 -8.10
CA GLY A 218 27.74 -22.50 -8.11
C GLY A 218 27.00 -23.02 -9.34
N GLY A 219 26.97 -24.35 -9.49
CA GLY A 219 26.52 -25.05 -10.71
C GLY A 219 25.10 -24.73 -11.22
N LEU A 220 24.24 -24.13 -10.39
CA LEU A 220 22.83 -23.83 -10.68
C LEU A 220 22.58 -22.38 -11.13
N PHE A 221 23.56 -21.48 -10.98
CA PHE A 221 23.40 -20.09 -11.38
C PHE A 221 23.44 -19.95 -12.90
N GLY A 222 22.46 -19.24 -13.47
CA GLY A 222 22.40 -19.00 -14.91
C GLY A 222 21.96 -20.21 -15.75
N ASN A 223 21.54 -21.30 -15.13
CA ASN A 223 20.86 -22.38 -15.85
C ASN A 223 19.41 -21.96 -16.10
N GLU A 224 19.04 -21.80 -17.36
CA GLU A 224 17.67 -21.51 -17.75
C GLU A 224 16.77 -22.71 -17.36
N LYS A 225 15.59 -22.41 -16.82
CA LYS A 225 14.62 -23.42 -16.41
C LYS A 225 13.78 -23.92 -17.60
N ASP A 226 13.42 -23.00 -18.49
CA ASP A 226 12.57 -23.16 -19.65
C ASP A 226 12.82 -21.98 -20.61
N GLU A 227 12.07 -21.83 -21.71
CA GLU A 227 12.27 -20.72 -22.67
C GLU A 227 11.78 -19.35 -22.17
N SER A 228 11.48 -19.18 -20.88
CA SER A 228 10.92 -17.93 -20.38
C SER A 228 11.91 -16.77 -20.38
N PHE A 229 13.24 -16.99 -20.31
CA PHE A 229 14.19 -15.87 -20.43
C PHE A 229 14.22 -15.38 -21.88
N LYS A 230 14.27 -16.31 -22.84
CA LYS A 230 14.14 -15.99 -24.27
C LYS A 230 12.85 -15.22 -24.56
N SER A 231 11.71 -15.70 -24.05
CA SER A 231 10.42 -15.03 -24.19
C SER A 231 10.43 -13.62 -23.58
N SER A 232 10.99 -13.45 -22.39
CA SER A 232 11.11 -12.14 -21.72
C SER A 232 11.92 -11.15 -22.56
N LEU A 233 13.02 -11.61 -23.17
CA LEU A 233 13.87 -10.78 -24.02
C LEU A 233 13.20 -10.46 -25.36
N GLU A 234 12.45 -11.39 -25.96
CA GLU A 234 11.75 -11.14 -27.22
C GLU A 234 10.54 -10.21 -27.03
N THR A 235 9.82 -10.33 -25.92
CA THR A 235 8.63 -9.54 -25.58
C THR A 235 8.93 -8.04 -25.56
N ILE A 236 10.11 -7.63 -25.08
CA ILE A 236 10.48 -6.21 -25.05
C ILE A 236 10.69 -5.59 -26.44
N TYR A 237 10.77 -6.40 -27.50
CA TYR A 237 10.87 -5.96 -28.89
C TYR A 237 9.60 -6.25 -29.71
N GLN A 238 8.52 -6.69 -29.07
CA GLN A 238 7.28 -7.03 -29.75
C GLN A 238 6.61 -5.77 -30.32
N THR A 239 5.93 -5.94 -31.46
CA THR A 239 5.13 -4.90 -32.11
C THR A 239 3.65 -5.28 -32.15
N PHE A 240 2.79 -4.27 -32.09
CA PHE A 240 1.35 -4.37 -32.35
C PHE A 240 0.95 -3.27 -33.34
N ASP A 241 0.27 -3.65 -34.43
CA ASP A 241 -0.12 -2.73 -35.51
C ASP A 241 1.06 -1.89 -36.05
N GLY A 242 2.22 -2.54 -36.23
CA GLY A 242 3.45 -1.91 -36.72
C GLY A 242 4.14 -0.96 -35.72
N LYS A 243 3.65 -0.83 -34.48
CA LYS A 243 4.26 -0.02 -33.43
C LYS A 243 4.87 -0.90 -32.34
N GLU A 244 6.06 -0.55 -31.86
CA GLU A 244 6.67 -1.25 -30.72
C GLU A 244 5.82 -1.06 -29.45
N LEU A 245 5.63 -2.15 -28.69
CA LEU A 245 4.94 -2.10 -27.40
C LEU A 245 5.75 -1.31 -26.36
N TYR A 246 7.08 -1.30 -26.50
CA TYR A 246 8.02 -0.61 -25.61
C TYR A 246 8.96 0.25 -26.45
N PRO A 247 8.55 1.46 -26.87
CA PRO A 247 9.28 2.24 -27.84
C PRO A 247 10.62 2.80 -27.32
N SER A 248 10.83 2.92 -26.01
CA SER A 248 12.05 3.52 -25.44
C SER A 248 13.01 2.53 -24.77
N ILE A 249 14.27 2.95 -24.55
CA ILE A 249 15.27 2.17 -23.78
C ILE A 249 14.75 1.94 -22.36
N GLU A 250 14.21 2.99 -21.75
CA GLU A 250 13.71 2.98 -20.39
C GLU A 250 12.58 1.97 -20.22
N GLU A 251 11.62 1.96 -21.16
CA GLU A 251 10.49 1.02 -21.17
C GLU A 251 10.97 -0.42 -21.37
N LYS A 252 11.87 -0.65 -22.33
CA LYS A 252 12.44 -1.99 -22.57
C LYS A 252 13.21 -2.50 -21.35
N ALA A 253 14.05 -1.67 -20.75
CA ALA A 253 14.85 -2.03 -19.57
C ALA A 253 13.96 -2.36 -18.36
N ALA A 254 13.00 -1.48 -18.06
CA ALA A 254 12.10 -1.66 -16.91
C ALA A 254 11.24 -2.93 -17.06
N ASN A 255 10.69 -3.18 -18.25
CA ASN A 255 9.92 -4.39 -18.52
C ASN A 255 10.80 -5.64 -18.50
N LEU A 256 12.02 -5.59 -19.04
CA LEU A 256 12.96 -6.72 -18.99
C LEU A 256 13.30 -7.11 -17.55
N LEU A 257 13.61 -6.14 -16.69
CA LEU A 257 13.82 -6.36 -15.26
C LEU A 257 12.60 -7.01 -14.61
N TYR A 258 11.41 -6.48 -14.88
CA TYR A 258 10.16 -7.03 -14.35
C TYR A 258 9.94 -8.49 -14.77
N PHE A 259 10.07 -8.79 -16.06
CA PHE A 259 9.83 -10.11 -16.61
C PHE A 259 10.80 -11.15 -16.08
N ILE A 260 12.11 -10.87 -16.04
CA ILE A 260 13.10 -11.84 -15.55
C ILE A 260 12.87 -12.15 -14.07
N VAL A 261 12.52 -11.15 -13.26
CA VAL A 261 12.21 -11.38 -11.84
C VAL A 261 10.95 -12.22 -11.67
N LYS A 262 9.87 -11.90 -12.39
CA LYS A 262 8.56 -12.56 -12.22
C LYS A 262 8.45 -13.93 -12.87
N ASN A 263 9.06 -14.13 -14.03
CA ASN A 263 8.95 -15.38 -14.77
C ASN A 263 9.85 -16.48 -14.18
N HIS A 264 10.74 -16.14 -13.24
CA HIS A 264 11.68 -17.08 -12.64
C HIS A 264 12.42 -17.93 -13.67
N SER A 265 12.97 -17.26 -14.69
CA SER A 265 13.50 -17.92 -15.89
C SER A 265 14.72 -18.80 -15.68
N PHE A 266 15.35 -18.73 -14.51
CA PHE A 266 16.51 -19.52 -14.14
C PHE A 266 16.21 -20.40 -12.94
N THR A 267 16.91 -21.54 -12.84
CA THR A 267 16.75 -22.46 -11.70
C THR A 267 17.18 -21.82 -10.38
N ASP A 268 18.20 -20.95 -10.42
CA ASP A 268 18.61 -20.10 -9.30
C ASP A 268 19.16 -18.77 -9.82
N GLY A 269 19.15 -17.75 -8.97
CA GLY A 269 19.77 -16.47 -9.24
C GLY A 269 18.89 -15.45 -9.96
N ASN A 270 17.61 -15.74 -10.21
CA ASN A 270 16.68 -14.86 -10.95
C ASN A 270 16.79 -13.37 -10.61
N LYS A 271 16.75 -13.01 -9.33
CA LYS A 271 16.87 -11.61 -8.88
C LYS A 271 18.23 -10.99 -9.24
N ARG A 272 19.31 -11.73 -9.03
CA ARG A 272 20.69 -11.30 -9.34
C ARG A 272 20.90 -11.17 -10.85
N ILE A 273 20.42 -12.14 -11.62
CA ILE A 273 20.51 -12.15 -13.08
C ILE A 273 19.66 -11.01 -13.67
N ALA A 274 18.45 -10.78 -13.15
CA ALA A 274 17.60 -9.69 -13.60
C ALA A 274 18.27 -8.32 -13.39
N ALA A 275 18.82 -8.08 -12.20
CA ALA A 275 19.56 -6.84 -11.91
C ALA A 275 20.81 -6.69 -12.80
N ALA A 276 21.58 -7.77 -13.00
CA ALA A 276 22.77 -7.74 -13.85
C ALA A 276 22.42 -7.50 -15.33
N ILE A 277 21.41 -8.20 -15.86
CA ILE A 277 20.92 -8.00 -17.23
C ILE A 277 20.36 -6.59 -17.40
N PHE A 278 19.67 -6.03 -16.42
CA PHE A 278 19.20 -4.65 -16.47
C PHE A 278 20.37 -3.66 -16.64
N VAL A 279 21.40 -3.76 -15.80
CA VAL A 279 22.59 -2.89 -15.88
C VAL A 279 23.31 -3.09 -17.22
N TRP A 280 23.50 -4.34 -17.63
CA TRP A 280 24.16 -4.66 -18.89
C TRP A 280 23.38 -4.19 -20.11
N PHE A 281 22.04 -4.32 -20.11
CA PHE A 281 21.16 -3.80 -21.16
C PHE A 281 21.34 -2.29 -21.31
N LEU A 282 21.32 -1.54 -20.19
CA LEU A 282 21.55 -0.10 -20.21
C LEU A 282 22.96 0.24 -20.71
N GLN A 283 23.99 -0.48 -20.27
CA GLN A 283 25.37 -0.27 -20.73
C GLN A 283 25.51 -0.55 -22.23
N ARG A 284 24.90 -1.63 -22.72
CA ARG A 284 24.95 -2.05 -24.13
C ARG A 284 24.33 -1.04 -25.08
N HIS A 285 23.45 -0.18 -24.56
CA HIS A 285 22.78 0.91 -25.26
C HIS A 285 23.33 2.30 -24.90
N ASP A 286 24.50 2.39 -24.27
CA ASP A 286 25.15 3.64 -23.83
C ASP A 286 24.22 4.51 -22.98
N PHE A 287 23.40 3.87 -22.14
CA PHE A 287 22.36 4.52 -21.34
C PHE A 287 22.55 4.33 -19.83
N LEU A 288 23.54 3.56 -19.38
CA LEU A 288 23.76 3.35 -17.94
C LEU A 288 24.11 4.65 -17.19
N TYR A 289 24.78 5.58 -17.87
CA TYR A 289 25.25 6.84 -17.30
C TYR A 289 24.48 8.05 -17.88
N ASN A 290 24.33 9.11 -17.08
CA ASN A 290 23.83 10.42 -17.53
C ASN A 290 24.95 11.22 -18.25
N ALA A 291 24.66 12.45 -18.66
CA ALA A 291 25.62 13.27 -19.40
C ALA A 291 26.82 13.69 -18.52
N GLU A 292 26.62 13.68 -17.21
CA GLU A 292 27.55 14.04 -16.15
C GLU A 292 28.45 12.86 -15.75
N GLY A 293 28.21 11.66 -16.29
CA GLY A 293 28.97 10.44 -15.99
C GLY A 293 28.53 9.71 -14.71
N GLU A 294 27.41 10.11 -14.12
CA GLU A 294 26.80 9.44 -12.96
C GLU A 294 25.87 8.29 -13.42
N LYS A 295 25.79 7.21 -12.64
CA LYS A 295 24.85 6.12 -12.93
C LYS A 295 23.41 6.63 -12.81
N ARG A 296 22.56 6.33 -13.79
CA ARG A 296 21.13 6.69 -13.77
C ARG A 296 20.32 6.02 -12.66
N ILE A 297 20.81 4.89 -12.17
CA ILE A 297 20.24 4.19 -11.02
C ILE A 297 21.35 3.84 -10.04
N ALA A 298 21.13 4.11 -8.76
CA ALA A 298 22.04 3.70 -7.71
C ALA A 298 21.93 2.18 -7.46
N ASP A 299 23.04 1.52 -7.12
CA ASP A 299 23.08 0.06 -6.99
C ASP A 299 22.13 -0.44 -5.87
N ASN A 300 22.04 0.30 -4.76
CA ASN A 300 21.10 0.02 -3.67
C ASN A 300 19.63 0.18 -4.09
N ALA A 301 19.32 1.17 -4.93
CA ALA A 301 17.97 1.37 -5.47
C ALA A 301 17.58 0.21 -6.38
N LEU A 302 18.49 -0.24 -7.26
CA LEU A 302 18.26 -1.41 -8.11
C LEU A 302 17.97 -2.68 -7.30
N VAL A 303 18.71 -2.91 -6.21
CA VAL A 303 18.43 -4.03 -5.29
C VAL A 303 17.03 -3.91 -4.70
N ALA A 304 16.65 -2.72 -4.21
CA ALA A 304 15.33 -2.48 -3.64
C ALA A 304 14.22 -2.75 -4.67
N PHE A 305 14.32 -2.22 -5.89
CA PHE A 305 13.33 -2.48 -6.95
C PHE A 305 13.24 -3.95 -7.35
N THR A 306 14.38 -4.63 -7.41
CA THR A 306 14.40 -6.07 -7.72
C THR A 306 13.64 -6.88 -6.66
N LEU A 307 13.79 -6.52 -5.38
CA LEU A 307 13.04 -7.14 -4.28
C LEU A 307 11.56 -6.76 -4.31
N LEU A 308 11.24 -5.48 -4.51
CA LEU A 308 9.86 -5.02 -4.60
C LEU A 308 9.12 -5.67 -5.78
N ILE A 309 9.76 -5.81 -6.94
CA ILE A 309 9.18 -6.55 -8.07
C ILE A 309 8.93 -7.99 -7.64
N ALA A 310 9.89 -8.67 -6.99
CA ALA A 310 9.69 -10.05 -6.58
C ALA A 310 8.44 -10.23 -5.70
N GLU A 311 8.24 -9.34 -4.73
CA GLU A 311 7.11 -9.37 -3.78
C GLU A 311 5.79 -8.77 -4.32
N SER A 312 5.84 -7.97 -5.38
CA SER A 312 4.66 -7.28 -5.94
C SER A 312 3.57 -8.24 -6.42
N LYS A 313 2.32 -7.79 -6.44
CA LYS A 313 1.22 -8.53 -7.06
C LYS A 313 1.17 -8.27 -8.58
N PRO A 314 0.54 -9.14 -9.40
CA PRO A 314 0.45 -8.96 -10.84
C PRO A 314 -0.25 -7.65 -11.29
N ASP A 315 -1.23 -7.18 -10.52
CA ASP A 315 -1.96 -5.92 -10.75
C ASP A 315 -1.10 -4.67 -10.49
N GLU A 316 -0.02 -4.79 -9.71
CA GLU A 316 0.93 -3.71 -9.43
C GLU A 316 1.99 -3.54 -10.54
N ARG A 317 2.00 -4.44 -11.54
CA ARG A 317 2.99 -4.46 -12.63
C ARG A 317 3.19 -3.10 -13.29
N GLU A 318 2.09 -2.51 -13.75
CA GLU A 318 2.15 -1.28 -14.54
C GLU A 318 2.76 -0.14 -13.73
N MET A 319 2.41 -0.06 -12.45
CA MET A 319 2.94 0.96 -11.55
C MET A 319 4.43 0.76 -11.27
N MET A 320 4.85 -0.47 -10.98
CA MET A 320 6.27 -0.80 -10.76
C MET A 320 7.13 -0.44 -11.96
N VAL A 321 6.68 -0.78 -13.17
CA VAL A 321 7.38 -0.44 -14.42
C VAL A 321 7.46 1.07 -14.61
N LYS A 322 6.36 1.81 -14.40
CA LYS A 322 6.33 3.28 -14.51
C LYS A 322 7.29 3.97 -13.53
N VAL A 323 7.39 3.48 -12.30
CA VAL A 323 8.35 4.01 -11.31
C VAL A 323 9.77 3.83 -11.81
N ILE A 324 10.14 2.62 -12.26
CA ILE A 324 11.49 2.34 -12.76
C ILE A 324 11.82 3.21 -13.97
N ILE A 325 10.89 3.35 -14.93
CA ILE A 325 11.05 4.23 -16.10
C ILE A 325 11.35 5.67 -15.65
N ASN A 326 10.56 6.21 -14.71
CA ASN A 326 10.73 7.59 -14.26
C ASN A 326 12.04 7.82 -13.49
N LEU A 327 12.61 6.78 -12.89
CA LEU A 327 13.90 6.87 -12.20
C LEU A 327 15.09 6.82 -13.14
N ILE A 328 14.96 6.27 -14.34
CA ILE A 328 16.06 6.20 -15.32
C ILE A 328 15.88 7.16 -16.50
N ASN A 329 14.74 7.85 -16.61
CA ASN A 329 14.45 8.75 -17.72
C ASN A 329 15.38 9.97 -17.76
N GLY A 330 15.31 10.72 -18.86
CA GLY A 330 16.15 11.89 -19.08
C GLY A 330 15.86 13.09 -18.18
N LYS A 331 14.83 13.04 -17.32
CA LYS A 331 14.51 14.10 -16.35
C LYS A 331 15.14 13.88 -14.98
N ASN A 332 15.59 12.65 -14.71
CA ASN A 332 16.42 12.34 -13.56
C ASN A 332 17.89 12.62 -13.94
N VAL A 333 18.28 13.90 -13.90
CA VAL A 333 19.66 14.36 -14.15
C VAL A 333 20.39 14.45 -12.83
#